data_AF-B9NW64-F1
#
_entry.id   AF-B9NW64-F1
#
_cell.length_a   1.000
_cell.length_b   1.000
_cell.length_c   1.000
_cell.angle_alpha   90.00
_cell.angle_beta   90.00
_cell.angle_gamma   90.00
#
_symmetry.space_group_name_H-M   'P 1'
#
loop_
_entity.id
_entity.type
_entity.pdbx_description
1 polymer ?
#
loop_
_entity_poly.entity_id
_entity_poly.type
_entity_poly.pdbx_seq_one_letter_code
_entity_poly.pdbx_strand_id
1 'polypeptide(L)'
;MANPDTANLGQSGEWRLTRVWLDLHVWAIEDGAEMAQQIGGAIVNALWDAPDLVENDINTYGRPSFKYMRDPDPDKAYCHGVATVSGVVRWRP
;
A
#
# COMPACT_ATOMS: atom_id res chain seq x y z
N MET A 1 0.81 6.41 -9.61
CA MET A 1 -0.36 5.59 -9.98
C MET A 1 -0.17 4.26 -9.26
N ALA A 2 -1.11 3.84 -8.41
CA ALA A 2 -1.02 2.53 -7.76
C ALA A 2 -1.32 1.45 -8.81
N ASN A 3 -0.41 0.50 -8.99
CA ASN A 3 -0.60 -0.62 -9.88
C ASN A 3 -1.01 -1.82 -9.02
N PRO A 4 -2.32 -2.13 -8.91
CA PRO A 4 -2.75 -3.26 -8.11
C PRO A 4 -2.30 -4.57 -8.74
N ASP A 5 -1.67 -5.43 -7.94
CA ASP A 5 -1.52 -6.86 -8.25
C ASP A 5 -2.66 -7.63 -7.59
N THR A 6 -3.17 -8.67 -8.26
CA THR A 6 -4.31 -9.45 -7.77
C THR A 6 -4.09 -10.95 -7.92
N ALA A 7 -4.55 -11.71 -6.92
CA ALA A 7 -4.58 -13.17 -6.98
C ALA A 7 -5.97 -13.69 -6.60
N ASN A 8 -6.55 -14.55 -7.45
CA ASN A 8 -7.81 -15.22 -7.16
C ASN A 8 -7.59 -16.33 -6.12
N LEU A 9 -8.34 -16.28 -5.02
CA LEU A 9 -8.24 -17.25 -3.92
C LEU A 9 -9.37 -18.29 -3.91
N GLY A 10 -10.37 -18.13 -4.77
CA GLY A 10 -11.48 -19.06 -4.94
C GLY A 10 -12.85 -18.39 -4.87
N GLN A 11 -13.89 -19.23 -4.91
CA GLN A 11 -15.29 -18.82 -4.86
C GLN A 11 -16.13 -19.80 -4.05
N SER A 12 -17.19 -19.31 -3.42
CA SER A 12 -18.19 -20.13 -2.73
C SER A 12 -19.56 -19.46 -2.84
N GLY A 13 -20.50 -20.13 -3.52
CA GLY A 13 -21.77 -19.49 -3.91
C GLY A 13 -21.53 -18.27 -4.80
N GLU A 14 -22.16 -17.15 -4.46
CA GLU A 14 -21.99 -15.87 -5.17
C GLU A 14 -20.73 -15.09 -4.74
N TRP A 15 -20.06 -15.53 -3.67
CA TRP A 15 -18.89 -14.85 -3.13
C TRP A 15 -17.61 -15.28 -3.82
N ARG A 16 -16.73 -14.30 -4.05
CA ARG A 16 -15.39 -14.44 -4.60
C ARG A 16 -14.39 -13.88 -3.59
N LEU A 17 -13.19 -14.48 -3.55
CA LEU A 17 -12.07 -13.98 -2.76
C LEU A 17 -10.93 -13.59 -3.70
N THR A 18 -10.48 -12.35 -3.58
CA THR A 18 -9.35 -11.82 -4.33
C THR A 18 -8.36 -11.19 -3.35
N ARG A 19 -7.12 -11.65 -3.37
CA ARG A 19 -6.04 -10.90 -2.73
C ARG A 19 -5.63 -9.75 -3.62
N VAL A 20 -5.50 -8.57 -3.05
CA VAL A 20 -5.04 -7.35 -3.72
C VAL A 20 -3.80 -6.86 -2.99
N TRP A 21 -2.78 -6.47 -3.75
CA TRP A 21 -1.62 -5.72 -3.26
C TRP A 21 -1.58 -4.37 -3.95
N LEU A 22 -1.36 -3.31 -3.17
CA LEU A 22 -1.22 -1.94 -3.66
C LEU A 22 0.14 -1.41 -3.24
N ASP A 23 0.95 -1.02 -4.21
CA ASP A 23 2.23 -0.36 -3.96
C ASP A 23 2.05 1.16 -3.85
N LEU A 24 2.57 1.70 -2.76
CA LEU A 24 2.60 3.12 -2.43
C LEU A 24 4.01 3.65 -2.66
N HIS A 25 4.13 4.64 -3.55
CA HIS A 25 5.40 5.28 -3.88
C HIS A 25 5.37 6.74 -3.41
N VAL A 26 6.35 7.11 -2.59
CA VAL A 26 6.54 8.47 -2.08
C VAL A 26 7.88 8.98 -2.59
N TRP A 27 7.90 10.14 -3.24
CA TRP A 27 9.12 10.83 -3.61
C TRP A 27 9.21 12.16 -2.88
N ALA A 28 10.21 12.31 -2.03
CA ALA A 28 10.56 13.58 -1.41
C ALA A 28 11.71 14.21 -2.20
N ILE A 29 11.43 15.36 -2.80
CA ILE A 29 12.38 16.15 -3.61
C ILE A 29 13.16 17.10 -2.69
N GLU A 30 12.46 17.72 -1.75
CA GLU A 30 13.01 18.61 -0.72
C GLU A 30 13.14 17.85 0.61
N ASP A 31 14.16 18.18 1.40
CA ASP A 31 14.46 17.57 2.72
C ASP A 31 14.61 16.02 2.72
N GLY A 32 14.74 15.45 1.52
CA GLY A 32 15.19 14.10 1.23
C GLY A 32 14.57 13.00 2.11
N ALA A 33 15.45 12.27 2.82
CA ALA A 33 15.08 11.07 3.57
C ALA A 33 14.19 11.36 4.78
N GLU A 34 14.33 12.52 5.42
CA GLU A 34 13.52 12.88 6.58
C GLU A 34 12.07 13.13 6.16
N MET A 35 11.86 13.94 5.12
CA MET A 35 10.53 14.23 4.58
C MET A 35 9.84 12.96 4.08
N ALA A 36 10.56 12.09 3.39
CA ALA A 36 10.02 10.79 2.96
C ALA A 36 9.55 9.93 4.14
N GLN A 37 10.30 9.91 5.25
CA GLN A 37 9.93 9.16 6.45
C GLN A 37 8.73 9.76 7.17
N GLN A 38 8.63 11.09 7.25
CA GLN A 38 7.47 11.76 7.84
C GLN A 38 6.19 11.46 7.06
N ILE A 39 6.24 11.57 5.72
CA ILE A 39 5.12 11.21 4.84
C ILE A 39 4.77 9.72 5.00
N GLY A 40 5.77 8.83 4.97
CA GLY A 40 5.56 7.39 5.16
C GLY A 40 4.92 7.06 6.50
N GLY A 41 5.34 7.72 7.59
CA GLY A 41 4.73 7.59 8.90
C GLY A 41 3.25 8.03 8.93
N ALA A 42 2.93 9.16 8.28
CA ALA A 42 1.55 9.62 8.15
C ALA A 42 0.69 8.61 7.38
N ILE A 43 1.22 8.03 6.30
CA ILE A 43 0.53 7.00 5.51
C ILE A 43 0.31 5.73 6.33
N VAL A 44 1.32 5.24 7.06
CA VAL A 44 1.19 4.04 7.90
C VAL A 44 0.12 4.23 8.96
N ASN A 45 0.06 5.41 9.59
CA ASN A 45 -0.98 5.72 10.58
C ASN A 45 -2.37 5.77 9.95
N ALA A 46 -2.51 6.41 8.78
CA ALA A 46 -3.79 6.50 8.07
C ALA A 46 -4.30 5.13 7.58
N LEU A 47 -3.39 4.21 7.28
CA LEU A 47 -3.68 2.85 6.80
C LEU A 47 -3.47 1.79 7.88
N TRP A 48 -3.48 2.19 9.16
CA TRP A 48 -3.23 1.25 10.25
C TRP A 48 -4.32 0.19 10.37
N ASP A 49 -5.57 0.61 10.23
CA ASP A 49 -6.72 -0.28 10.25
C ASP A 49 -7.27 -0.50 8.85
N ALA A 50 -7.88 -1.67 8.64
CA ALA A 50 -8.54 -1.97 7.38
C ALA A 50 -9.71 -0.98 7.17
N PRO A 51 -9.93 -0.49 5.95
CA PRO A 51 -11.07 0.36 5.67
C PRO A 51 -12.37 -0.44 5.77
N ASP A 52 -13.41 0.18 6.30
CA ASP A 52 -14.75 -0.38 6.29
C ASP A 52 -15.35 -0.32 4.88
N LEU A 53 -15.90 -1.45 4.42
CA LEU A 53 -16.58 -1.56 3.13
C LEU A 53 -18.07 -1.80 3.37
N VAL A 54 -18.94 -1.16 2.59
CA VAL A 54 -20.40 -1.23 2.78
C VAL A 54 -20.99 -2.54 2.25
N GLU A 55 -20.58 -2.97 1.05
CA GLU A 55 -21.15 -4.14 0.35
C GLU A 55 -20.19 -5.33 0.27
N ASN A 56 -18.94 -5.12 0.68
CA ASN A 56 -17.83 -6.07 0.59
C ASN A 56 -17.15 -6.19 1.95
N ASP A 57 -16.13 -7.04 2.05
CA ASP A 57 -15.41 -7.25 3.31
C ASP A 57 -13.91 -7.49 3.05
N ILE A 58 -13.07 -7.17 4.04
CA ILE A 58 -11.62 -7.43 4.02
C ILE A 58 -11.31 -8.47 5.09
N ASN A 59 -11.23 -9.73 4.68
CA ASN A 59 -11.01 -10.86 5.58
C ASN A 59 -9.58 -10.91 6.17
N THR A 60 -8.61 -10.28 5.51
CA THR A 60 -7.22 -10.21 5.96
C THR A 60 -6.62 -8.92 5.48
N TYR A 61 -5.97 -8.17 6.36
CA TYR A 61 -5.35 -6.89 6.05
C TYR A 61 -3.87 -6.90 6.41
N GLY A 62 -3.03 -6.65 5.42
CA GLY A 62 -1.60 -6.47 5.57
C GLY A 62 -1.25 -4.99 5.60
N ARG A 63 -0.86 -4.48 6.77
CA ARG A 63 -0.43 -3.09 6.98
C ARG A 63 0.80 -2.74 6.14
N PRO A 64 0.92 -1.50 5.66
CA PRO A 64 2.11 -1.08 4.93
C PRO A 64 3.34 -1.05 5.85
N SER A 65 4.48 -1.42 5.28
CA SER A 65 5.81 -1.17 5.84
C SER A 65 6.70 -0.59 4.76
N PHE A 66 7.36 0.53 5.05
CA PHE A 66 8.14 1.28 4.07
C PHE A 66 9.60 0.84 4.04
N LYS A 67 10.16 0.80 2.84
CA LYS A 67 11.60 0.84 2.58
C LYS A 67 11.93 2.18 1.92
N TYR A 68 13.04 2.78 2.33
CA TYR A 68 13.51 4.05 1.80
C TYR A 68 14.83 3.87 1.08
N MET A 69 14.94 4.49 -0.09
CA MET A 69 16.11 4.44 -0.94
C MET A 69 16.47 5.88 -1.35
N ARG A 70 17.76 6.18 -1.38
CA ARG A 70 18.25 7.46 -1.90
C ARG A 70 18.28 7.41 -3.43
N ASP A 71 18.16 8.57 -4.07
CA ASP A 71 18.50 8.70 -5.49
C ASP A 71 19.90 8.13 -5.78
N PRO A 72 20.08 7.35 -6.86
CA PRO A 72 21.38 6.87 -7.28
C PRO A 72 22.37 7.98 -7.65
N ASP A 73 21.86 9.15 -8.07
CA ASP A 73 22.65 10.34 -8.32
C ASP A 73 23.05 10.98 -6.97
N PRO A 74 24.35 10.96 -6.61
CA PRO A 74 24.81 11.45 -5.31
C PRO A 74 24.68 12.97 -5.16
N ASP A 75 24.44 13.73 -6.23
CA ASP A 75 24.22 15.17 -6.16
C ASP A 75 22.74 15.52 -5.88
N LYS A 76 21.83 14.54 -5.98
CA LYS A 76 20.43 14.70 -5.62
C LYS A 76 20.19 14.32 -4.16
N ALA A 77 19.38 15.14 -3.48
CA ALA A 77 18.90 14.85 -2.13
C ALA A 77 17.62 13.99 -2.11
N TYR A 78 17.14 13.53 -3.25
CA TYR A 78 15.83 12.90 -3.34
C TYR A 78 15.79 11.56 -2.61
N CYS A 79 14.63 11.25 -2.02
CA CYS A 79 14.39 9.97 -1.38
C CYS A 79 13.09 9.35 -1.88
N HIS A 80 13.16 8.06 -2.22
CA HIS A 80 12.04 7.23 -2.62
C HIS A 80 11.66 6.30 -1.47
N GLY A 81 10.45 6.47 -0.94
CA GLY A 81 9.79 5.50 -0.09
C GLY A 81 8.89 4.56 -0.90
N VAL A 82 8.98 3.26 -0.65
CA VAL A 82 8.07 2.26 -1.21
C VAL A 82 7.49 1.38 -0.11
N ALA A 83 6.18 1.17 -0.14
CA ALA A 83 5.48 0.21 0.72
C ALA A 83 4.42 -0.54 -0.06
N THR A 84 4.03 -1.70 0.45
CA THR A 84 2.89 -2.46 -0.07
C THR A 84 1.84 -2.59 1.03
N VAL A 85 0.60 -2.20 0.75
CA VAL A 85 -0.57 -2.55 1.56
C VAL A 85 -1.32 -3.67 0.86
N SER A 86 -1.90 -4.61 1.61
CA SER A 86 -2.60 -5.74 1.00
C SER A 86 -3.89 -6.09 1.73
N GLY A 87 -4.82 -6.70 0.99
CA GLY A 87 -6.10 -7.13 1.51
C GLY A 87 -6.58 -8.41 0.83
N VAL A 88 -7.25 -9.29 1.57
CA VAL A 88 -8.11 -10.32 0.95
C VAL A 88 -9.52 -9.76 0.93
N VAL A 89 -9.96 -9.34 -0.25
CA VAL A 89 -11.29 -8.77 -0.47
C VAL A 89 -12.26 -9.88 -0.80
N ARG A 90 -13.34 -9.96 -0.03
CA ARG A 90 -14.52 -10.78 -0.32
C ARG A 90 -15.57 -9.92 -0.98
N TRP A 91 -16.01 -10.32 -2.16
CA TRP A 91 -16.93 -9.55 -2.99
C TRP A 91 -17.88 -10.44 -3.79
N ARG A 92 -18.93 -9.84 -4.33
CA ARG A 92 -19.88 -10.45 -5.27
C ARG A 92 -20.16 -9.47 -6.41
N PRO A 93 -20.40 -9.94 -7.65
CA PRO A 93 -20.73 -9.09 -8.79
C PRO A 93 -22.13 -8.46 -8.69
#